data_AF-A0A2H6N6V2-F1
#
_entry.id   AF-A0A2H6N6V2-F1
#
_cell.length_a   1.000
_cell.length_b   1.000
_cell.length_c   1.000
_cell.angle_alpha   90.00
_cell.angle_beta   90.00
_cell.angle_gamma   90.00
#
_symmetry.space_group_name_H-M   'P 1'
#
loop_
_entity.id
_entity.type
_entity.pdbx_description
1 polymer ?
#
loop_
_entity_poly.entity_id
_entity_poly.type
_entity_poly.pdbx_seq_one_letter_code
_entity_poly.pdbx_strand_id
1 'polypeptide(L)'
;DIHIIGNLPFSVSTPLIIQWLENISNRDGPFSYGRIQMTLTFQKEVAEVDVTLVHFTPLVEPKIKQPFKMVEKVVQNIFQYRRKFCHHGASILFPEADRLEKTEQLLMEADVDPTLHPPQLSLFQFKNLCNVYRKMCDEDPDLFAYNYREELKKKKESKLKRTDKDFLS
;
A
#
# COMPACT_ATOMS: atom_id res chain seq x y z
N ASP A 1 16.15 28.72 2.43
CA ASP A 1 15.93 27.31 2.06
C ASP A 1 16.05 26.42 3.28
N ILE A 2 15.10 25.50 3.43
CA ILE A 2 15.13 24.45 4.46
C ILE A 2 15.47 23.14 3.76
N HIS A 3 16.47 22.43 4.27
CA HIS A 3 16.96 21.16 3.74
C HIS A 3 17.10 20.15 4.87
N ILE A 4 16.52 18.96 4.72
CA ILE A 4 16.65 17.87 5.69
C ILE A 4 17.79 16.96 5.24
N ILE A 5 18.82 16.82 6.09
CA ILE A 5 19.93 15.89 5.86
C ILE A 5 19.94 14.89 7.00
N GLY A 6 19.97 13.60 6.69
CA GLY A 6 19.94 12.55 7.69
C GLY A 6 20.73 11.33 7.28
N ASN A 7 21.65 10.89 8.15
CA ASN A 7 22.22 9.55 8.10
C ASN A 7 21.48 8.65 9.05
N LEU A 8 20.64 7.77 8.51
CA LEU A 8 19.72 6.97 9.31
C LEU A 8 19.94 5.49 9.01
N PRO A 9 20.03 4.64 10.06
CA PRO A 9 20.02 3.19 9.85
C PRO A 9 18.71 2.76 9.16
N PHE A 10 18.74 1.63 8.45
CA PHE A 10 17.61 1.17 7.63
C PHE A 10 16.31 1.01 8.42
N SER A 11 16.42 0.49 9.65
CA SER A 11 15.33 0.29 10.61
C SER A 11 14.64 1.59 11.05
N VAL A 12 15.35 2.73 11.07
CA VAL A 12 14.80 4.05 11.43
C VAL A 12 14.33 4.81 10.20
N SER A 13 15.08 4.73 9.10
CA SER A 13 14.76 5.46 7.86
C SER A 13 13.48 4.95 7.20
N THR A 14 13.25 3.64 7.18
CA THR A 14 12.06 3.05 6.53
C THR A 14 10.72 3.61 7.07
N PRO A 15 10.43 3.54 8.39
CA PRO A 15 9.19 4.12 8.92
C PRO A 15 9.15 5.65 8.80
N LEU A 16 10.30 6.33 8.93
CA LEU A 16 10.37 7.78 8.83
C LEU A 16 10.05 8.29 7.42
N ILE A 17 10.46 7.57 6.38
CA ILE A 17 10.14 7.92 4.99
C ILE A 17 8.67 7.76 4.71
N ILE A 18 8.03 6.70 5.21
CA ILE A 18 6.58 6.52 5.07
C ILE A 18 5.86 7.70 5.74
N GLN A 19 6.28 8.08 6.96
CA GLN A 19 5.75 9.24 7.66
C GLN A 19 5.96 10.54 6.88
N TRP A 20 7.14 10.74 6.29
CA TRP A 20 7.41 11.92 5.47
C TRP A 20 6.64 11.92 4.15
N LEU A 21 6.41 10.77 3.51
CA LEU A 21 5.53 10.67 2.34
C LEU A 21 4.08 11.02 2.70
N GLU A 22 3.62 10.62 3.88
CA GLU A 22 2.33 11.05 4.43
C GLU A 22 2.30 12.56 4.67
N ASN A 23 3.34 13.12 5.30
CA ASN A 23 3.41 14.56 5.53
C ASN A 23 3.49 15.38 4.23
N ILE A 24 4.20 14.87 3.21
CA ILE A 24 4.23 15.46 1.86
C ILE A 24 2.84 15.44 1.23
N SER A 25 2.10 14.35 1.37
CA SER A 25 0.73 14.22 0.85
C SER A 25 -0.22 15.20 1.55
N ASN A 26 -0.12 15.34 2.87
CA ASN A 26 -0.98 16.21 3.68
C ASN A 26 -0.53 17.68 3.71
N ARG A 27 0.69 17.97 3.22
CA ARG A 27 1.35 19.28 3.27
C ARG A 27 1.48 19.82 4.70
N ASP A 28 1.85 18.95 5.63
CA ASP A 28 2.02 19.26 7.05
C ASP A 28 3.45 18.99 7.54
N GLY A 29 3.68 19.16 8.85
CA GLY A 29 5.00 18.97 9.46
C GLY A 29 6.07 19.89 8.81
N PRO A 30 7.26 19.37 8.50
CA PRO A 30 8.28 20.13 7.78
C PRO A 30 7.80 20.65 6.41
N PHE A 31 6.91 19.93 5.73
CA PHE A 31 6.47 20.28 4.37
C PHE A 31 5.40 21.39 4.34
N SER A 32 4.94 21.86 5.51
CA SER A 32 4.14 23.09 5.62
C SER A 32 4.90 24.34 5.18
N TYR A 33 6.24 24.33 5.26
CA TYR A 33 7.11 25.41 4.78
C TYR A 33 7.42 25.33 3.27
N GLY A 34 6.76 24.42 2.55
CA GLY A 34 6.92 24.23 1.11
C GLY A 34 7.63 22.93 0.75
N ARG A 35 8.24 22.88 -0.44
CA ARG A 35 8.88 21.68 -1.00
C ARG A 35 10.28 21.48 -0.45
N ILE A 36 10.37 21.17 0.85
CA ILE A 36 11.63 20.88 1.53
C ILE A 36 12.32 19.68 0.86
N GLN A 37 13.59 19.87 0.51
CA GLN A 37 14.43 18.82 -0.04
C GLN A 37 14.96 17.92 1.08
N MET A 38 15.10 16.62 0.78
CA MET A 38 15.67 15.65 1.70
C MET A 38 16.87 14.95 1.05
N THR A 39 18.01 14.93 1.74
CA THR A 39 19.16 14.11 1.37
C THR A 39 19.38 13.08 2.47
N LEU A 40 19.12 11.81 2.16
CA LEU A 40 19.17 10.71 3.12
C LEU A 40 20.24 9.71 2.70
N THR A 41 21.01 9.23 3.67
CA THR A 41 21.91 8.11 3.45
C THR A 41 21.32 6.84 4.04
N PHE A 42 21.25 5.80 3.21
CA PHE A 42 20.76 4.47 3.60
C PHE A 42 21.94 3.55 3.77
N GLN A 43 22.12 3.05 4.98
CA GLN A 43 23.13 2.06 5.30
C GLN A 43 22.49 0.67 5.26
N LYS A 44 23.13 -0.26 4.54
CA LYS A 44 22.73 -1.67 4.55
C LYS A 44 23.07 -2.27 5.91
N GLU A 45 22.08 -2.83 6.61
CA GLU A 45 22.28 -3.36 7.97
C GLU A 45 23.08 -4.68 8.02
N VAL A 46 23.26 -5.39 6.89
CA VAL A 46 23.98 -6.67 6.86
C VAL A 46 24.89 -6.78 5.63
N ALA A 47 26.20 -6.78 5.88
CA ALA A 47 27.35 -6.96 4.98
C ALA A 47 27.74 -5.77 4.06
N GLU A 48 28.99 -5.31 4.32
CA GLU A 48 29.86 -4.33 3.64
C GLU A 48 29.27 -2.97 3.26
N VAL A 49 30.07 -1.93 3.52
CA VAL A 49 29.69 -0.56 3.86
C VAL A 49 29.30 0.28 2.63
N ASP A 50 28.34 -0.19 1.84
CA ASP A 50 27.78 0.63 0.76
C ASP A 50 26.75 1.61 1.34
N VAL A 51 27.09 2.89 1.28
CA VAL A 51 26.20 4.00 1.67
C VAL A 51 25.60 4.59 0.40
N THR A 52 24.28 4.48 0.24
CA THR A 52 23.58 5.12 -0.88
C THR A 52 23.04 6.46 -0.45
N LEU A 53 23.48 7.54 -1.12
CA LEU A 53 22.90 8.87 -0.99
C LEU A 53 21.68 8.97 -1.90
N VAL A 54 20.52 9.26 -1.32
CA VAL A 54 19.28 9.47 -2.05
C VAL A 54 18.80 10.88 -1.81
N HIS A 55 18.54 11.60 -2.90
CA HIS A 55 17.99 12.93 -2.86
C HIS A 55 16.51 12.90 -3.27
N PHE A 56 15.64 13.37 -2.39
CA PHE A 56 14.21 13.47 -2.62
C PHE A 56 13.79 14.94 -2.67
N THR A 57 13.11 15.31 -3.75
CA THR A 57 12.43 16.60 -3.87
C THR A 57 10.94 16.34 -4.06
N PRO A 58 10.06 16.83 -3.17
CA PRO A 58 8.62 16.73 -3.35
C PRO A 58 8.20 17.30 -4.70
N LEU A 59 7.36 16.56 -5.42
CA LEU A 59 6.79 17.01 -6.69
C LEU A 59 5.88 18.22 -6.44
N VAL A 60 5.85 19.15 -7.42
CA VAL A 60 4.91 20.29 -7.38
C VAL A 60 3.47 19.78 -7.34
N GLU A 61 3.18 18.73 -8.12
CA GLU A 61 1.88 18.08 -8.16
C GLU A 61 2.06 16.57 -7.95
N PRO A 62 1.38 15.97 -6.94
CA PRO A 62 1.44 14.53 -6.72
C PRO A 62 0.77 13.80 -7.89
N LYS A 63 1.38 12.69 -8.32
CA LYS A 63 0.88 11.91 -9.46
C LYS A 63 -0.43 11.18 -9.15
N ILE A 64 -0.64 10.83 -7.88
CA ILE A 64 -1.87 10.24 -7.34
C ILE A 64 -2.47 11.25 -6.36
N LYS A 65 -3.70 11.69 -6.62
CA LYS A 65 -4.42 12.66 -5.79
C LYS A 65 -5.50 11.96 -4.96
N GLN A 66 -5.08 11.00 -4.15
CA GLN A 66 -5.95 10.25 -3.23
C GLN A 66 -5.37 10.33 -1.81
N PRO A 67 -6.19 10.12 -0.75
CA PRO A 67 -5.68 10.11 0.61
C PRO A 67 -4.53 9.13 0.78
N PHE A 68 -3.49 9.51 1.52
CA PHE A 68 -2.27 8.71 1.67
C PHE A 68 -2.56 7.28 2.13
N LYS A 69 -3.41 7.11 3.16
CA LYS A 69 -3.79 5.79 3.68
C LYS A 69 -4.48 4.89 2.65
N MET A 70 -5.20 5.47 1.69
CA MET A 70 -5.80 4.71 0.60
C MET A 70 -4.76 4.25 -0.41
N VAL A 71 -3.84 5.13 -0.81
CA VAL A 71 -2.73 4.78 -1.71
C VAL A 71 -1.86 3.71 -1.05
N GLU A 72 -1.49 3.91 0.22
CA GLU A 72 -0.73 2.96 1.03
C GLU A 72 -1.41 1.59 1.06
N LYS A 73 -2.72 1.54 1.36
CA LYS A 73 -3.49 0.29 1.37
C LYS A 73 -3.44 -0.42 0.01
N VAL A 74 -3.76 0.26 -1.09
CA VAL A 74 -3.77 -0.35 -2.43
C VAL A 74 -2.39 -0.88 -2.82
N VAL A 75 -1.35 -0.04 -2.68
CA VAL A 75 0.03 -0.40 -3.02
C VAL A 75 0.52 -1.58 -2.17
N GLN A 76 0.28 -1.55 -0.85
CA GLN A 76 0.72 -2.60 0.06
C GLN A 76 0.08 -3.96 -0.26
N ASN A 77 -1.23 -3.99 -0.50
CA ASN A 77 -1.96 -5.23 -0.83
C ASN A 77 -1.48 -5.83 -2.16
N ILE A 78 -1.18 -4.99 -3.15
CA ILE A 78 -0.65 -5.45 -4.45
C ILE A 78 0.79 -5.96 -4.31
N PHE A 79 1.68 -5.19 -3.66
CA PHE A 79 3.11 -5.52 -3.60
C PHE A 79 3.49 -6.63 -2.62
N GLN A 80 2.66 -6.93 -1.61
CA GLN A 80 3.00 -8.00 -0.65
C GLN A 80 3.19 -9.37 -1.33
N TYR A 81 2.59 -9.57 -2.51
CA TYR A 81 2.78 -10.77 -3.31
C TYR A 81 3.55 -10.50 -4.60
N ARG A 82 4.73 -9.87 -4.51
CA ARG A 82 5.60 -9.51 -5.65
C ARG A 82 5.89 -10.62 -6.69
N ARG A 83 5.77 -11.90 -6.31
CA ARG A 83 6.00 -13.07 -7.18
C ARG A 83 4.72 -13.69 -7.75
N LYS A 84 3.55 -13.15 -7.42
CA LYS A 84 2.24 -13.54 -7.95
C LYS A 84 1.75 -12.46 -8.90
N PHE A 85 0.76 -12.78 -9.71
CA PHE A 85 0.08 -11.77 -10.52
C PHE A 85 -0.64 -10.76 -9.63
N CYS A 86 -0.74 -9.52 -10.09
CA CYS A 86 -1.30 -8.41 -9.34
C CYS A 86 -2.77 -8.65 -8.95
N HIS A 87 -3.51 -9.42 -9.75
CA HIS A 87 -4.84 -9.92 -9.40
C HIS A 87 -4.91 -10.53 -8.00
N HIS A 88 -3.91 -11.33 -7.61
CA HIS A 88 -3.89 -11.93 -6.28
C HIS A 88 -3.81 -10.88 -5.17
N GLY A 89 -2.94 -9.88 -5.33
CA GLY A 89 -2.81 -8.79 -4.37
C GLY A 89 -4.01 -7.82 -4.38
N ALA A 90 -4.61 -7.58 -5.54
CA ALA A 90 -5.83 -6.79 -5.67
C ALA A 90 -7.02 -7.49 -4.97
N SER A 91 -7.13 -8.81 -5.13
CA SER A 91 -8.27 -9.58 -4.58
C SER A 91 -8.43 -9.51 -3.07
N ILE A 92 -7.35 -9.29 -2.34
CA ILE A 92 -7.42 -9.22 -0.88
C ILE A 92 -7.83 -7.83 -0.37
N LEU A 93 -8.11 -6.87 -1.27
CA LEU A 93 -8.82 -5.64 -0.94
C LEU A 93 -10.31 -5.88 -0.72
N PHE A 94 -10.83 -7.05 -1.09
CA PHE A 94 -12.26 -7.34 -1.12
C PHE A 94 -12.64 -8.54 -0.22
N PRO A 95 -13.79 -8.47 0.47
CA PRO A 95 -14.38 -9.58 1.22
C PRO A 95 -14.59 -10.84 0.36
N GLU A 96 -14.62 -12.02 0.97
CA GLU A 96 -14.78 -13.29 0.23
C GLU A 96 -16.10 -13.37 -0.57
N ALA A 97 -17.14 -12.69 -0.12
CA ALA A 97 -18.48 -12.73 -0.71
C ALA A 97 -18.54 -12.19 -2.16
N ASP A 98 -17.78 -11.13 -2.44
CA ASP A 98 -17.81 -10.37 -3.69
C ASP A 98 -16.41 -10.22 -4.32
N ARG A 99 -15.41 -10.93 -3.78
CA ARG A 99 -14.00 -10.83 -4.14
C ARG A 99 -13.76 -10.90 -5.64
N LEU A 100 -14.30 -11.93 -6.29
CA LEU A 100 -14.03 -12.21 -7.70
C LEU A 100 -14.52 -11.04 -8.56
N GLU A 101 -15.80 -10.70 -8.41
CA GLU A 101 -16.48 -9.64 -9.16
C GLU A 101 -15.81 -8.28 -8.94
N LYS A 102 -15.61 -7.87 -7.68
CA LYS A 102 -14.99 -6.56 -7.38
C LYS A 102 -13.52 -6.48 -7.83
N THR A 103 -12.78 -7.59 -7.82
CA THR A 103 -11.39 -7.60 -8.32
C THR A 103 -11.34 -7.43 -9.82
N GLU A 104 -12.19 -8.16 -10.55
CA GLU A 104 -12.30 -8.04 -12.00
C GLU A 104 -12.71 -6.62 -12.38
N GLN A 105 -13.74 -6.08 -11.71
CA GLN A 105 -14.19 -4.71 -11.89
C GLN A 105 -13.04 -3.71 -11.64
N LEU A 106 -12.29 -3.85 -10.53
CA LEU A 106 -11.18 -2.96 -10.19
C LEU A 106 -10.11 -2.93 -11.28
N LEU A 107 -9.68 -4.11 -11.74
CA LEU A 107 -8.59 -4.23 -12.71
C LEU A 107 -9.03 -3.77 -14.11
N MET A 108 -10.26 -4.11 -14.50
CA MET A 108 -10.83 -3.72 -15.77
C MET A 108 -11.03 -2.20 -15.85
N GLU A 109 -11.69 -1.58 -14.86
CA GLU A 109 -11.90 -0.13 -14.83
C GLU A 109 -10.59 0.66 -14.70
N ALA A 110 -9.57 0.06 -14.06
CA ALA A 110 -8.26 0.68 -13.91
C ALA A 110 -7.36 0.54 -15.15
N ASP A 111 -7.80 -0.21 -16.17
CA ASP A 111 -7.00 -0.58 -17.35
C ASP A 111 -5.68 -1.29 -16.97
N VAL A 112 -5.82 -2.33 -16.14
CA VAL A 112 -4.70 -3.13 -15.63
C VAL A 112 -4.86 -4.59 -16.06
N ASP A 113 -3.85 -5.09 -16.78
CA ASP A 113 -3.77 -6.51 -17.12
C ASP A 113 -3.59 -7.35 -15.82
N PRO A 114 -4.54 -8.25 -15.50
CA PRO A 114 -4.54 -9.04 -14.27
C PRO A 114 -3.35 -10.01 -14.17
N THR A 115 -2.66 -10.30 -15.27
CA THR A 115 -1.53 -11.22 -15.36
C THR A 115 -0.18 -10.55 -15.16
N LEU A 116 -0.14 -9.22 -15.03
CA LEU A 116 1.10 -8.51 -14.68
C LEU A 116 1.50 -8.80 -13.24
N HIS A 117 2.80 -8.94 -13.00
CA HIS A 117 3.36 -8.92 -11.65
C HIS A 117 3.44 -7.49 -11.11
N PRO A 118 3.34 -7.28 -9.79
CA PRO A 118 3.38 -5.94 -9.17
C PRO A 118 4.52 -5.02 -9.64
N PRO A 119 5.77 -5.49 -9.81
CA PRO A 119 6.86 -4.62 -10.29
C PRO A 119 6.71 -4.13 -11.73
N GLN A 120 5.82 -4.74 -12.52
CA GLN A 120 5.55 -4.35 -13.91
C GLN A 120 4.48 -3.25 -13.99
N LEU A 121 3.78 -2.96 -12.89
CA LEU A 121 2.75 -1.92 -12.85
C LEU A 121 3.39 -0.53 -12.82
N SER A 122 2.93 0.34 -13.72
CA SER A 122 3.34 1.73 -13.78
C SER A 122 2.66 2.59 -12.71
N LEU A 123 3.23 3.77 -12.46
CA LEU A 123 2.62 4.76 -11.56
C LEU A 123 1.23 5.22 -12.07
N PHE A 124 1.01 5.24 -13.38
CA PHE A 124 -0.29 5.56 -13.97
C PHE A 124 -1.32 4.47 -13.65
N GLN A 125 -0.95 3.20 -13.71
CA GLN A 125 -1.83 2.10 -13.30
C GLN A 125 -2.15 2.15 -11.80
N PHE A 126 -1.18 2.46 -10.94
CA PHE A 126 -1.46 2.70 -9.52
C PHE A 126 -2.38 3.88 -9.27
N LYS A 127 -2.23 4.97 -10.04
CA LYS A 127 -3.17 6.10 -10.00
C LYS A 127 -4.60 5.64 -10.32
N ASN A 128 -4.78 4.87 -11.40
CA ASN A 128 -6.09 4.39 -11.81
C ASN A 128 -6.69 3.43 -10.78
N LEU A 129 -5.90 2.47 -10.29
CA LEU A 129 -6.32 1.56 -9.22
C LEU A 129 -6.80 2.30 -7.97
N CYS A 130 -6.07 3.33 -7.53
CA CYS A 130 -6.49 4.14 -6.39
C CYS A 130 -7.77 4.92 -6.67
N ASN A 131 -7.95 5.45 -7.89
CA ASN A 131 -9.14 6.19 -8.27
C ASN A 131 -10.39 5.30 -8.35
N VAL A 132 -10.26 4.10 -8.92
CA VAL A 132 -11.37 3.14 -9.02
C VAL A 132 -11.71 2.60 -7.63
N TYR A 133 -10.71 2.18 -6.86
CA TYR A 133 -10.93 1.72 -5.49
C TYR A 133 -11.57 2.80 -4.62
N ARG A 134 -11.22 4.08 -4.83
CA ARG A 134 -11.90 5.19 -4.15
C ARG A 134 -13.39 5.20 -4.42
N LYS A 135 -13.81 5.09 -5.69
CA LYS A 135 -15.23 5.04 -6.07
C LYS A 135 -15.94 3.87 -5.40
N MET A 136 -15.32 2.69 -5.41
CA MET A 136 -15.87 1.51 -4.73
C MET A 136 -16.04 1.73 -3.22
N CYS A 137 -15.10 2.42 -2.56
CA CYS A 137 -15.24 2.78 -1.15
C CYS A 137 -16.29 3.87 -0.89
N ASP A 138 -16.54 4.75 -1.86
CA ASP A 138 -17.61 5.75 -1.74
C ASP A 138 -19.00 5.09 -1.87
N GLU A 139 -19.11 3.98 -2.60
CA GLU A 139 -20.32 3.15 -2.72
C GLU A 139 -20.52 2.19 -1.53
N ASP A 140 -19.43 1.62 -1.01
CA ASP A 140 -19.39 0.71 0.13
C ASP A 140 -18.43 1.23 1.21
N PRO A 141 -18.93 1.99 2.20
CA PRO A 141 -18.09 2.61 3.23
C PRO A 141 -17.28 1.62 4.08
N ASP A 142 -17.77 0.38 4.24
CA ASP A 142 -17.11 -0.65 5.04
C ASP A 142 -15.89 -1.26 4.31
N LEU A 143 -15.83 -1.10 2.99
CA LEU A 143 -14.74 -1.63 2.17
C LEU A 143 -13.37 -1.05 2.55
N PHE A 144 -13.30 0.23 2.93
CA PHE A 144 -12.03 0.81 3.35
C PHE A 144 -11.56 0.27 4.70
N ALA A 145 -12.48 -0.09 5.60
CA ALA A 145 -12.16 -0.69 6.89
C ALA A 145 -11.85 -2.20 6.80
N TYR A 146 -12.27 -2.88 5.72
CA TYR A 146 -12.06 -4.31 5.53
C TYR A 146 -10.59 -4.74 5.65
N ASN A 147 -10.37 -5.83 6.39
CA ASN A 147 -9.06 -6.43 6.63
C ASN A 147 -9.06 -7.95 6.37
N TYR A 148 -8.39 -8.36 5.30
CA TYR A 148 -8.28 -9.76 4.90
C TYR A 148 -7.70 -10.69 6.00
N ARG A 149 -6.75 -10.20 6.82
CA ARG A 149 -6.17 -11.03 7.89
C ARG A 149 -7.18 -11.36 8.98
N GLU A 150 -8.12 -10.45 9.26
CA GLU A 150 -9.17 -10.68 10.24
C GLU A 150 -10.21 -11.67 9.72
N GLU A 151 -10.57 -11.59 8.44
CA GLU A 151 -11.43 -12.58 7.78
C GLU A 151 -10.84 -13.99 7.90
N LEU A 152 -9.54 -14.15 7.59
CA LEU A 152 -8.86 -15.44 7.72
C LEU A 152 -8.84 -15.98 9.17
N LYS A 153 -8.69 -15.11 10.17
CA LYS A 153 -8.75 -15.51 11.59
C LYS A 153 -10.14 -16.04 11.96
N LYS A 154 -11.19 -15.28 11.64
CA LYS A 154 -12.59 -15.67 11.90
C LYS A 154 -12.93 -17.02 11.25
N LYS A 155 -12.43 -17.27 10.03
CA LYS A 155 -12.65 -18.53 9.31
C LYS A 155 -11.93 -19.73 9.95
N LYS A 156 -10.77 -19.53 10.55
CA LYS A 156 -10.06 -20.58 11.30
C LYS A 156 -10.78 -20.92 12.60
N GLU A 157 -11.24 -19.91 13.33
CA GLU A 157 -12.00 -20.09 14.57
C GLU A 157 -13.35 -20.80 14.34
N SER A 158 -14.06 -20.46 13.27
CA SER A 158 -15.33 -21.12 12.93
C SER A 158 -15.15 -22.58 12.52
N LYS A 159 -14.05 -22.91 11.84
CA LYS A 159 -13.69 -24.30 11.53
C LYS A 159 -13.38 -25.08 12.79
N LEU A 160 -12.57 -24.54 13.70
CA LEU A 160 -12.20 -25.23 14.94
C LEU A 160 -13.43 -25.55 15.81
N LYS A 161 -14.35 -24.58 15.95
CA LYS A 161 -15.62 -24.77 16.69
C LYS A 161 -16.56 -25.80 16.06
N ARG A 162 -16.51 -25.98 14.73
CA ARG A 162 -17.27 -27.05 14.04
C ARG A 162 -16.67 -28.42 14.35
N THR A 163 -15.36 -28.55 14.23
CA THR A 163 -14.67 -29.80 14.51
C THR A 163 -14.88 -30.27 15.96
N ASP A 164 -14.78 -29.37 16.94
CA ASP A 164 -15.01 -29.72 18.36
C ASP A 164 -16.45 -30.19 18.63
N LYS A 165 -17.45 -29.64 17.91
CA LYS A 165 -18.84 -30.10 18.02
C LYS A 165 -19.04 -31.49 17.41
N ASP A 166 -18.40 -31.77 16.28
CA ASP A 166 -18.49 -33.07 15.60
C ASP A 166 -17.77 -34.18 16.40
N PHE A 167 -16.80 -33.84 17.26
CA PHE A 167 -16.15 -34.80 18.18
C PHE A 167 -16.93 -35.04 19.48
N LEU A 168 -17.85 -34.15 19.86
CA LEU A 168 -18.67 -34.25 21.08
C LEU A 168 -20.08 -34.79 20.83
N SER A 169 -20.41 -35.11 19.56
CA SER A 169 -21.67 -35.73 19.11
C SER A 169 -21.45 -37.18 18.71
#